data_AF-A0A0N1IMW6-F1
#
_entry.id   AF-A0A0N1IMW6-F1
#
_cell.length_a   1.000
_cell.length_b   1.000
_cell.length_c   1.000
_cell.angle_alpha   90.00
_cell.angle_beta   90.00
_cell.angle_gamma   90.00
#
_symmetry.space_group_name_H-M   'P 1'
#
loop_
_entity.id
_entity.type
_entity.pdbx_description
1 polymer ?
#
loop_
_entity_poly.entity_id
_entity_poly.type
_entity_poly.pdbx_seq_one_letter_code
_entity_poly.pdbx_strand_id
1 'polypeptide(L)'
;MSDGPGRRKVYGFKSERQAFFSKNVRNTFLEEGRKKKDDERARMEAYRKLCKEEGVASKRLEEYDRVRKAASADLSSTLEKIDYDQSLTNNEKKKRKFNLKRKFSATTVADITDKRHKHYNALSGIEDIQRKRQEEREAKKVARETREKEKKVRVQARKSRNALFAKRTKKGQPVMSSRMESLLQKIQR
;
A
#
# COMPACT_ATOMS: atom_id res chain seq x y z
N MET A 1 -18.72 49.51 32.62
CA MET A 1 -18.30 49.89 31.26
C MET A 1 -18.90 48.88 30.31
N SER A 2 -20.02 49.22 29.69
CA SER A 2 -20.80 48.33 28.82
C SER A 2 -20.12 48.18 27.47
N ASP A 3 -19.71 46.96 27.14
CA ASP A 3 -19.33 46.57 25.78
C ASP A 3 -20.53 46.81 24.84
N GLY A 4 -20.41 47.80 23.96
CA GLY A 4 -21.43 48.11 22.97
C GLY A 4 -21.65 46.97 21.97
N PRO A 5 -22.84 46.88 21.36
CA PRO A 5 -23.14 45.83 20.37
C PRO A 5 -22.18 45.98 19.18
N GLY A 6 -21.39 44.93 18.93
CA GLY A 6 -20.35 44.91 17.90
C GLY A 6 -20.90 45.35 16.54
N ARG A 7 -20.41 46.48 16.01
CA ARG A 7 -20.73 46.96 14.66
C ARG A 7 -20.41 45.84 13.65
N ARG A 8 -21.42 45.39 12.89
CA ARG A 8 -21.19 44.46 11.75
C ARG A 8 -20.22 45.13 10.79
N LYS A 9 -19.09 44.46 10.48
CA LYS A 9 -18.17 44.93 9.44
C LYS A 9 -18.90 44.93 8.10
N VAL A 10 -19.15 46.11 7.54
CA VAL A 10 -19.72 46.28 6.21
C VAL A 10 -18.58 46.15 5.21
N TYR A 11 -18.47 44.99 4.55
CA TYR A 11 -17.49 44.77 3.49
C TYR A 11 -17.98 45.43 2.21
N GLY A 12 -17.32 46.51 1.79
CA GLY A 12 -17.74 47.35 0.66
C GLY A 12 -17.67 46.62 -0.69
N PHE A 13 -16.70 45.73 -0.86
CA PHE A 13 -16.45 45.04 -2.12
C PHE A 13 -17.03 43.61 -2.15
N LYS A 14 -17.48 43.17 -3.34
CA LYS A 14 -18.02 41.80 -3.54
C LYS A 14 -16.99 40.72 -3.17
N SER A 15 -15.72 40.92 -3.51
CA SER A 15 -14.61 40.03 -3.18
C SER A 15 -14.41 39.87 -1.67
N GLU A 16 -14.47 40.97 -0.91
CA GLU A 16 -14.35 40.96 0.54
C GLU A 16 -15.54 40.24 1.21
N ARG A 17 -16.77 40.46 0.71
CA ARG A 17 -17.96 39.74 1.18
C ARG A 17 -17.82 38.23 0.96
N GLN A 18 -17.34 37.81 -0.21
CA GLN A 18 -17.15 36.40 -0.52
C GLN A 18 -16.04 35.77 0.33
N ALA A 19 -14.92 36.47 0.53
CA ALA A 19 -13.83 36.02 1.40
C ALA A 19 -14.28 35.89 2.85
N PHE A 20 -15.05 36.84 3.37
CA PHE A 20 -15.62 36.78 4.71
C PHE A 20 -16.62 35.65 4.88
N PHE A 21 -17.54 35.49 3.91
CA PHE A 21 -18.49 34.37 3.91
C PHE A 21 -17.77 33.02 3.91
N SER A 22 -16.79 32.84 3.00
CA SER A 22 -15.96 31.63 2.95
C SER A 22 -15.23 31.37 4.27
N LYS A 23 -14.66 32.42 4.89
CA LYS A 23 -13.99 32.33 6.20
C LYS A 23 -14.97 31.92 7.31
N ASN A 24 -16.17 32.49 7.35
CA ASN A 24 -17.17 32.15 8.35
C ASN A 24 -17.68 30.73 8.18
N VAL A 25 -18.03 30.31 6.96
CA VAL A 25 -18.44 28.93 6.67
C VAL A 25 -17.35 27.93 7.05
N ARG A 26 -16.09 28.27 6.76
CA ARG A 26 -14.95 27.45 7.19
C ARG A 26 -14.85 27.38 8.72
N ASN A 27 -15.01 28.51 9.40
CA ASN A 27 -14.94 28.55 10.87
C ASN A 27 -16.08 27.75 11.51
N THR A 28 -17.32 27.92 11.05
CA THR A 28 -18.47 27.14 11.54
C THR A 28 -18.27 25.66 11.31
N PHE A 29 -17.81 25.25 10.12
CA PHE A 29 -17.47 23.86 9.84
C PHE A 29 -16.40 23.30 10.78
N LEU A 30 -15.35 24.08 11.07
CA LEU A 30 -14.30 23.68 12.00
C LEU A 30 -14.80 23.61 13.45
N GLU A 31 -15.68 24.52 13.87
CA GLU A 31 -16.31 24.53 15.19
C GLU A 31 -17.25 23.35 15.37
N GLU A 32 -18.13 23.08 14.40
CA GLU A 32 -18.97 21.88 14.38
C GLU A 32 -18.14 20.61 14.44
N GLY A 33 -17.02 20.57 13.70
CA GLY A 33 -16.08 19.46 13.74
C GLY A 33 -15.43 19.26 15.12
N ARG A 34 -15.13 20.34 15.86
CA ARG A 34 -14.63 20.27 17.25
C ARG A 34 -15.72 19.79 18.20
N LYS A 35 -16.92 20.38 18.13
CA LYS A 35 -18.07 20.00 18.95
C LYS A 35 -18.38 18.52 18.83
N LYS A 36 -18.49 17.98 17.61
CA LYS A 36 -18.73 16.53 17.38
C LYS A 36 -17.72 15.62 18.09
N LYS A 37 -16.46 16.04 18.16
CA LYS A 37 -15.38 15.27 18.81
C LYS A 37 -15.47 15.35 20.32
N ASP A 38 -15.75 16.53 20.85
CA ASP A 38 -15.94 16.72 22.27
C ASP A 38 -17.20 16.01 22.76
N ASP A 39 -18.27 16.01 21.97
CA ASP A 39 -19.52 15.28 22.21
C ASP A 39 -19.29 13.75 22.21
N GLU A 40 -18.43 13.21 21.33
CA GLU A 40 -18.05 11.80 21.37
C GLU A 40 -17.33 11.44 22.69
N ARG A 41 -16.37 12.27 23.11
CA ARG A 41 -15.66 12.04 24.39
C ARG A 41 -16.63 12.10 25.57
N ALA A 42 -17.48 13.12 25.61
CA ALA A 42 -18.49 13.28 26.66
C ALA A 42 -19.46 12.10 26.70
N ARG A 43 -19.94 11.62 25.54
CA ARG A 43 -20.81 10.43 25.46
C ARG A 43 -20.13 9.18 26.02
N MET A 44 -18.86 8.95 25.68
CA MET A 44 -18.13 7.77 26.16
C MET A 44 -17.79 7.85 27.65
N GLU A 45 -17.50 9.04 28.17
CA GLU A 45 -17.30 9.26 29.61
C GLU A 45 -18.60 9.09 30.40
N ALA A 46 -19.71 9.62 29.90
CA ALA A 46 -21.03 9.42 30.48
C ALA A 46 -21.39 7.92 30.50
N TYR A 47 -21.14 7.22 29.39
CA TYR A 47 -21.36 5.79 29.30
C TYR A 47 -20.48 4.99 30.27
N ARG A 48 -19.22 5.38 30.45
CA ARG A 48 -18.33 4.77 31.45
C ARG A 48 -18.82 5.00 32.88
N LYS A 49 -19.36 6.17 33.20
CA LYS A 49 -19.97 6.46 34.51
C LYS A 49 -21.19 5.56 34.75
N LEU A 50 -22.10 5.49 33.78
CA LEU A 50 -23.28 4.62 33.83
C LEU A 50 -22.91 3.15 34.05
N CYS A 51 -21.99 2.60 33.25
CA CYS A 51 -21.57 1.20 33.43
C CYS A 51 -20.90 0.95 34.80
N LYS A 52 -20.22 1.96 35.36
CA LYS A 52 -19.61 1.86 36.70
C LYS A 52 -20.67 1.90 37.80
N GLU A 53 -21.67 2.76 37.67
CA GLU A 53 -22.81 2.86 38.60
C GLU A 53 -23.63 1.56 38.61
N GLU A 54 -23.83 0.95 37.45
CA GLU A 54 -24.55 -0.34 37.30
C GLU A 54 -23.68 -1.57 37.60
N GLY A 55 -22.36 -1.42 37.73
CA GLY A 55 -21.43 -2.53 37.93
C GLY A 55 -21.29 -3.48 36.73
N VAL A 56 -21.65 -3.02 35.53
CA VAL A 56 -21.66 -3.85 34.30
C VAL A 56 -20.37 -3.66 33.49
N ALA A 57 -19.76 -4.78 33.08
CA ALA A 57 -18.68 -4.77 32.11
C ALA A 57 -19.24 -4.64 30.68
N SER A 58 -19.08 -3.46 30.07
CA SER A 58 -19.55 -3.22 28.69
C SER A 58 -18.51 -3.58 27.64
N LYS A 59 -18.85 -4.53 26.76
CA LYS A 59 -18.07 -4.89 25.56
C LYS A 59 -17.76 -3.68 24.67
N ARG A 60 -18.70 -2.72 24.58
CA ARG A 60 -18.52 -1.51 23.77
C ARG A 60 -17.43 -0.59 24.32
N LEU A 61 -17.31 -0.49 25.65
CA LEU A 61 -16.21 0.27 26.28
C LEU A 61 -14.87 -0.43 26.08
N GLU A 62 -14.85 -1.76 26.18
CA GLU A 62 -13.66 -2.56 25.92
C GLU A 62 -13.16 -2.39 24.48
N GLU A 63 -14.06 -2.43 23.50
CA GLU A 63 -13.73 -2.17 22.09
C GLU A 63 -13.18 -0.76 21.89
N TYR A 64 -13.83 0.24 22.47
CA TYR A 64 -13.38 1.64 22.40
C TYR A 64 -11.97 1.80 22.98
N ASP A 65 -11.72 1.24 24.17
CA ASP A 65 -10.42 1.29 24.83
C ASP A 65 -9.36 0.48 24.06
N ARG A 66 -9.74 -0.66 23.46
CA ARG A 66 -8.86 -1.45 22.59
C ARG A 66 -8.41 -0.66 21.36
N VAL A 67 -9.35 0.02 20.68
CA VAL A 67 -9.01 0.86 19.52
C VAL A 67 -8.10 2.01 19.94
N ARG A 68 -8.38 2.66 21.08
CA ARG A 68 -7.54 3.74 21.61
C ARG A 68 -6.13 3.26 21.98
N LYS A 69 -6.01 2.08 22.63
CA LYS A 69 -4.71 1.46 22.95
C LYS A 69 -3.92 1.13 21.70
N ALA A 70 -4.56 0.52 20.70
CA ALA A 70 -3.92 0.21 19.41
C ALA A 70 -3.42 1.49 18.73
N ALA A 71 -4.25 2.53 18.68
CA ALA A 71 -3.87 3.81 18.07
C ALA A 71 -2.71 4.49 18.82
N SER A 72 -2.67 4.40 20.16
CA SER A 72 -1.53 4.89 20.96
C SER A 72 -0.23 4.12 20.67
N ALA A 73 -0.31 2.81 20.47
CA ALA A 73 0.84 1.98 20.10
C ALA A 73 1.32 2.28 18.66
N ASP A 74 0.39 2.52 17.73
CA ASP A 74 0.72 2.99 16.38
C ASP A 74 1.41 4.36 16.44
N LEU A 75 0.94 5.27 17.31
CA LEU A 75 1.59 6.55 17.54
C LEU A 75 3.01 6.39 18.11
N SER A 76 3.22 5.55 19.13
CA SER A 76 4.55 5.38 19.73
C SER A 76 5.54 4.82 18.72
N SER A 77 5.16 3.76 18.00
CA SER A 77 6.01 3.16 16.97
C SER A 77 6.35 4.11 15.83
N THR A 78 5.41 4.98 15.43
CA THR A 78 5.68 6.00 14.39
C THR A 78 6.55 7.14 14.89
N LEU A 79 6.45 7.53 16.17
CA LEU A 79 7.34 8.49 16.79
C LEU A 79 8.78 7.96 16.88
N GLU A 80 8.94 6.68 17.23
CA GLU A 80 10.25 6.01 17.25
C GLU A 80 10.87 5.97 15.85
N LYS A 81 10.10 5.63 14.82
CA LYS A 81 10.58 5.67 13.43
C LYS A 81 11.10 7.06 13.03
N ILE A 82 10.43 8.14 13.46
CA ILE A 82 10.89 9.52 13.20
C ILE A 82 12.20 9.81 13.95
N ASP A 83 12.39 9.25 15.14
CA ASP A 83 13.64 9.40 15.87
C ASP A 83 14.82 8.73 15.18
N TYR A 84 14.62 7.49 14.73
CA TYR A 84 15.65 6.71 14.06
C TYR A 84 15.96 7.18 12.63
N ASP A 85 15.05 7.93 11.99
CA ASP A 85 15.22 8.44 10.63
C ASP A 85 16.44 9.37 10.52
N GLN A 86 17.53 8.90 9.93
CA GLN A 86 18.77 9.67 9.76
C GLN A 86 18.70 10.68 8.61
N SER A 87 17.66 10.61 7.76
CA SER A 87 17.50 11.53 6.63
C SER A 87 17.01 12.92 7.06
N LEU A 88 16.49 13.04 8.29
CA LEU A 88 15.85 14.25 8.79
C LEU A 88 16.74 15.01 9.76
N THR A 89 16.69 16.33 9.66
CA THR A 89 17.29 17.20 10.66
C THR A 89 16.51 17.15 11.98
N ASN A 90 17.17 17.51 13.09
CA ASN A 90 16.53 17.54 14.42
C ASN A 90 15.29 18.47 14.46
N ASN A 91 15.31 19.58 13.72
CA ASN A 91 14.19 20.51 13.65
C ASN A 91 13.00 19.90 12.90
N GLU A 92 13.25 19.17 11.82
CA GLU A 92 12.20 18.45 11.09
C GLU A 92 11.61 17.32 11.90
N LYS A 93 12.44 16.56 12.63
CA LYS A 93 11.98 15.53 13.58
C LYS A 93 11.03 16.14 14.62
N LYS A 94 11.45 17.22 15.29
CA LYS A 94 10.63 17.96 16.27
C LYS A 94 9.29 18.39 15.66
N LYS A 95 9.30 18.99 14.46
CA LYS A 95 8.10 19.45 13.76
C LYS A 95 7.17 18.29 13.37
N ARG A 96 7.72 17.18 12.86
CA ARG A 96 6.94 15.98 12.51
C ARG A 96 6.29 15.35 13.74
N LYS A 97 7.05 15.16 14.83
CA LYS A 97 6.51 14.65 16.10
C LYS A 97 5.40 15.53 16.66
N PHE A 98 5.60 16.85 16.69
CA PHE A 98 4.59 17.79 17.18
C PHE A 98 3.30 17.69 16.36
N ASN A 99 3.41 17.71 15.03
CA ASN A 99 2.26 17.58 14.14
C ASN A 99 1.54 16.25 14.32
N LEU A 100 2.28 15.15 14.51
CA LEU A 100 1.73 13.83 14.72
C LEU A 100 0.96 13.75 16.05
N LYS A 101 1.56 14.21 17.15
CA LYS A 101 0.90 14.28 18.47
C LYS A 101 -0.35 15.16 18.43
N ARG A 102 -0.27 16.33 17.76
CA ARG A 102 -1.42 17.24 17.60
C ARG A 102 -2.54 16.61 16.77
N LYS A 103 -2.21 15.86 15.71
CA LYS A 103 -3.22 15.14 14.92
C LYS A 103 -3.87 14.03 15.73
N PHE A 104 -3.06 13.28 16.49
CA PHE A 104 -3.53 12.18 17.33
C PHE A 104 -4.48 12.66 18.45
N SER A 105 -4.14 13.73 19.16
CA SER A 105 -5.02 14.28 20.20
C SER A 105 -6.36 14.78 19.63
N ALA A 106 -6.35 15.24 18.39
CA ALA A 106 -7.54 15.69 17.67
C ALA A 106 -8.34 14.55 17.01
N THR A 107 -7.85 13.31 16.96
CA THR A 107 -8.59 12.17 16.37
C THR A 107 -9.38 11.43 17.44
N THR A 108 -10.64 11.10 17.12
CA THR A 108 -11.48 10.25 17.97
C THR A 108 -11.49 8.80 17.49
N VAL A 109 -12.13 7.91 18.26
CA VAL A 109 -12.22 6.50 17.87
C VAL A 109 -13.12 6.33 16.65
N ALA A 110 -14.22 7.09 16.57
CA ALA A 110 -15.07 7.12 15.38
C ALA A 110 -14.28 7.56 14.13
N ASP A 111 -13.45 8.60 14.24
CA ASP A 111 -12.59 9.04 13.13
C ASP A 111 -11.63 7.92 12.68
N ILE A 112 -11.15 7.08 13.61
CA ILE A 112 -10.23 5.97 13.32
C ILE A 112 -10.99 4.82 12.63
N THR A 113 -12.17 4.45 13.14
CA THR A 113 -12.98 3.38 12.54
C THR A 113 -13.47 3.78 11.15
N ASP A 114 -13.93 5.02 10.96
CA ASP A 114 -14.39 5.53 9.67
C ASP A 114 -13.27 5.50 8.63
N LYS A 115 -12.03 5.83 9.03
CA LYS A 115 -10.87 5.72 8.13
C LYS A 115 -10.54 4.28 7.77
N ARG A 116 -10.69 3.34 8.71
CA ARG A 116 -10.46 1.91 8.45
C ARG A 116 -11.55 1.33 7.54
N HIS A 117 -12.80 1.74 7.71
CA HIS A 117 -13.94 1.27 6.92
C HIS A 117 -14.04 1.89 5.53
N LYS A 118 -13.39 3.02 5.27
CA LYS A 118 -13.23 3.58 3.91
C LYS A 118 -12.26 2.70 3.10
N HIS A 119 -12.70 1.50 2.76
CA HIS A 119 -11.94 0.50 1.99
C HIS A 119 -11.71 0.90 0.53
N TYR A 120 -12.54 1.79 -0.03
CA TYR A 120 -12.43 2.26 -1.41
C TYR A 120 -12.02 3.73 -1.46
N ASN A 121 -10.75 3.98 -1.17
CA ASN A 121 -10.14 5.24 -1.58
C ASN A 121 -9.68 5.10 -3.04
N ALA A 122 -9.73 6.18 -3.84
CA ALA A 122 -9.38 6.14 -5.26
C ALA A 122 -7.99 5.53 -5.56
N LEU A 123 -7.08 5.57 -4.58
CA LEU A 123 -5.74 4.98 -4.65
C LEU A 123 -5.73 3.44 -4.51
N SER A 124 -6.65 2.85 -3.75
CA SER A 124 -6.72 1.39 -3.56
C SER A 124 -7.06 0.66 -4.86
N GLY A 125 -7.94 1.24 -5.68
CA GLY A 125 -8.22 0.70 -7.02
C GLY A 125 -7.01 0.77 -7.95
N ILE A 126 -6.15 1.79 -7.79
CA ILE A 126 -4.92 1.92 -8.58
C ILE A 126 -3.87 0.89 -8.14
N GLU A 127 -3.71 0.67 -6.84
CA GLU A 127 -2.78 -0.32 -6.28
C GLU A 127 -3.13 -1.75 -6.73
N ASP A 128 -4.42 -2.13 -6.73
CA ASP A 128 -4.86 -3.44 -7.21
C ASP A 128 -4.62 -3.62 -8.72
N ILE A 129 -4.81 -2.57 -9.52
CA ILE A 129 -4.50 -2.59 -10.96
C ILE A 129 -2.99 -2.74 -11.18
N GLN A 130 -2.16 -2.05 -10.39
CA GLN A 130 -0.70 -2.17 -10.47
C GLN A 130 -0.24 -3.58 -10.08
N ARG A 131 -0.80 -4.16 -9.01
CA ARG A 131 -0.50 -5.54 -8.58
C ARG A 131 -0.83 -6.54 -9.68
N LYS A 132 -2.04 -6.48 -10.25
CA LYS A 132 -2.44 -7.34 -11.38
C LYS A 132 -1.52 -7.20 -12.59
N ARG A 133 -1.15 -5.97 -12.95
CA ARG A 133 -0.22 -5.73 -14.08
C ARG A 133 1.18 -6.29 -13.82
N GLN A 134 1.63 -6.30 -12.56
CA GLN A 134 2.91 -6.87 -12.18
C GLN A 134 2.86 -8.40 -12.24
N GLU A 135 1.81 -9.02 -11.70
CA GLU A 135 1.56 -10.47 -11.78
C GLU A 135 1.49 -10.93 -13.26
N GLU A 136 0.80 -10.19 -14.13
CA GLU A 136 0.74 -10.51 -15.56
C GLU A 136 2.10 -10.42 -16.26
N ARG A 137 2.95 -9.45 -15.88
CA ARG A 137 4.31 -9.31 -16.41
C ARG A 137 5.19 -10.46 -15.98
N GLU A 138 5.10 -10.87 -14.72
CA GLU A 138 5.84 -12.00 -14.17
C GLU A 138 5.40 -13.31 -14.82
N ALA A 139 4.09 -13.55 -14.96
CA ALA A 139 3.56 -14.72 -15.67
C ALA A 139 4.03 -14.79 -17.12
N LYS A 140 4.04 -13.65 -17.84
CA LYS A 140 4.55 -13.58 -19.23
C LYS A 140 6.05 -13.86 -19.31
N LYS A 141 6.85 -13.42 -18.33
CA LYS A 141 8.28 -13.73 -18.28
C LYS A 141 8.50 -15.23 -18.10
N VAL A 142 7.81 -15.84 -17.12
CA VAL A 142 7.90 -17.28 -16.85
C VAL A 142 7.51 -18.08 -18.11
N ALA A 143 6.41 -17.72 -18.77
CA ALA A 143 5.97 -18.40 -20.00
C ALA A 143 6.98 -18.29 -21.17
N ARG A 144 7.74 -17.19 -21.26
CA ARG A 144 8.83 -17.06 -22.25
C ARG A 144 9.99 -17.96 -21.90
N GLU A 145 10.41 -17.98 -20.64
CA GLU A 145 11.51 -18.83 -20.17
C GLU A 145 11.21 -20.32 -20.34
N THR A 146 10.00 -20.77 -20.06
CA THR A 146 9.60 -22.17 -20.28
C THR A 146 9.63 -22.53 -21.76
N ARG A 147 9.09 -21.66 -22.63
CA ARG A 147 9.12 -21.86 -24.08
C ARG A 147 10.55 -21.93 -24.64
N GLU A 148 11.45 -21.10 -24.14
CA GLU A 148 12.85 -21.13 -24.53
C GLU A 148 13.57 -22.41 -24.08
N LYS A 149 13.32 -22.85 -22.84
CA LYS A 149 13.85 -24.11 -22.31
C LYS A 149 13.37 -25.30 -23.15
N GLU A 150 12.07 -25.39 -23.44
CA GLU A 150 11.51 -26.44 -24.28
C GLU A 150 12.09 -26.43 -25.70
N LYS A 151 12.26 -25.25 -26.30
CA LYS A 151 12.88 -25.13 -27.64
C LYS A 151 14.32 -25.63 -27.62
N LYS A 152 15.10 -25.29 -26.60
CA LYS A 152 16.48 -25.79 -26.44
C LYS A 152 16.51 -27.31 -26.33
N VAL A 153 15.64 -27.90 -25.51
CA VAL A 153 15.52 -29.36 -25.36
C VAL A 153 15.15 -30.04 -26.68
N ARG A 154 14.15 -29.52 -27.41
CA ARG A 154 13.75 -30.09 -28.72
C ARG A 154 14.87 -30.01 -29.74
N VAL A 155 15.62 -28.91 -29.78
CA VAL A 155 16.78 -28.76 -30.69
C VAL A 155 17.88 -29.75 -30.34
N GLN A 156 18.21 -29.92 -29.05
CA GLN A 156 19.20 -30.91 -28.60
C GLN A 156 18.77 -32.33 -28.95
N ALA A 157 17.51 -32.70 -28.71
CA ALA A 157 16.96 -33.99 -29.09
C ALA A 157 17.01 -34.23 -30.62
N ARG A 158 16.75 -33.20 -31.43
CA ARG A 158 16.90 -33.29 -32.89
C ARG A 158 18.36 -33.51 -33.30
N LYS A 159 19.30 -32.77 -32.68
CA LYS A 159 20.75 -32.91 -32.95
C LYS A 159 21.24 -34.31 -32.59
N SER A 160 20.87 -34.85 -31.43
CA SER A 160 21.27 -36.20 -31.00
C SER A 160 20.67 -37.26 -31.92
N ARG A 161 19.39 -37.15 -32.27
CA ARG A 161 18.73 -38.08 -33.20
C ARG A 161 19.38 -38.06 -34.59
N ASN A 162 19.68 -36.88 -35.12
CA ASN A 162 20.34 -36.73 -36.40
C ASN A 162 21.77 -37.30 -36.38
N ALA A 163 22.52 -37.11 -35.30
CA ALA A 163 23.85 -37.70 -35.12
C ALA A 163 23.80 -39.24 -35.11
N LEU A 164 22.82 -39.82 -34.40
CA LEU A 164 22.61 -41.28 -34.40
C LEU A 164 22.20 -41.79 -35.78
N PHE A 165 21.34 -41.06 -36.50
CA PHE A 165 20.91 -41.42 -37.85
C PHE A 165 22.07 -41.36 -38.85
N ALA A 166 22.94 -40.34 -38.77
CA ALA A 166 24.14 -40.22 -39.60
C ALA A 166 25.12 -41.39 -39.36
N LYS A 167 25.34 -41.79 -38.09
CA LYS A 167 26.13 -43.00 -37.76
C LYS A 167 25.53 -44.27 -38.35
N ARG A 168 24.20 -44.42 -38.30
CA ARG A 168 23.49 -45.61 -38.80
C ARG A 168 23.43 -45.71 -40.32
N THR A 169 23.22 -44.59 -41.01
CA THR A 169 22.93 -44.59 -42.45
C THR A 169 24.12 -44.15 -43.31
N LYS A 170 25.24 -43.74 -42.69
CA LYS A 170 26.43 -43.14 -43.33
C LYS A 170 26.11 -41.93 -44.22
N LYS A 171 24.89 -41.40 -44.15
CA LYS A 171 24.41 -40.28 -44.97
C LYS A 171 25.06 -38.99 -44.46
N GLY A 172 25.87 -38.35 -45.30
CA GLY A 172 26.66 -37.16 -44.94
C GLY A 172 28.12 -37.45 -44.57
N GLN A 173 28.58 -38.71 -44.58
CA GLN A 173 30.00 -39.01 -44.57
C GLN A 173 30.61 -38.79 -45.96
N PRO A 174 31.87 -38.30 -46.07
CA PRO A 174 32.51 -38.11 -47.36
C PRO A 174 32.62 -39.45 -48.09
N VAL A 175 32.28 -39.46 -49.38
CA VAL A 175 32.24 -40.66 -50.24
C VAL A 175 33.54 -41.48 -50.19
N MET A 176 34.67 -40.82 -49.90
CA MET A 176 35.98 -41.46 -49.74
C MET A 176 36.06 -42.39 -48.51
N SER A 177 35.35 -42.09 -47.41
CA SER A 177 35.37 -42.91 -46.19
C SER A 177 34.70 -44.28 -46.41
N SER A 178 33.57 -44.32 -47.13
CA SER A 178 32.90 -45.58 -47.45
C SER A 178 33.66 -46.39 -48.50
N ARG A 179 34.30 -45.73 -49.47
CA ARG A 179 35.20 -46.39 -50.44
C ARG A 179 36.39 -47.03 -49.75
N MET A 180 37.03 -46.32 -48.82
CA MET A 180 38.20 -46.79 -48.09
C MET A 180 37.86 -47.95 -47.13
N GLU A 181 36.72 -47.88 -46.43
CA GLU A 181 36.19 -49.02 -45.65
C GLU A 181 35.93 -50.25 -46.54
N SER A 182 35.29 -50.08 -47.71
CA SER A 182 35.03 -51.20 -48.62
C SER A 182 36.32 -51.84 -49.17
N LEU A 183 37.35 -51.02 -49.39
CA LEU A 183 38.67 -51.46 -49.83
C LEU A 183 39.38 -52.24 -48.73
N LEU A 184 39.39 -51.73 -47.49
CA LEU A 184 39.94 -52.44 -46.34
C LEU A 184 39.22 -53.77 -46.08
N GLN A 185 37.89 -53.80 -46.25
CA GLN A 185 37.09 -55.01 -46.06
C GLN A 185 37.34 -56.07 -47.15
N LYS A 186 37.76 -55.66 -48.35
CA LYS A 186 38.20 -56.55 -49.43
C LYS A 186 39.63 -57.05 -49.28
N ILE A 187 40.46 -56.34 -48.53
CA ILE A 187 41.86 -56.74 -48.25
C ILE A 187 41.93 -57.67 -47.03
N GLN A 188 40.98 -57.57 -46.09
CA GLN A 188 40.88 -58.43 -44.91
C GLN A 188 40.09 -59.74 -45.13
N ARG A 189 39.54 -59.96 -46.32
CA ARG A 189 38.98 -61.25 -46.77
C ARG A 189 39.96 -61.89 -47.73
#